data_AF-A0A7Y2I5T2-F1
#
_entry.id   AF-A0A7Y2I5T2-F1
#
_cell.length_a   1.000
_cell.length_b   1.000
_cell.length_c   1.000
_cell.angle_alpha   90.00
_cell.angle_beta   90.00
_cell.angle_gamma   90.00
#
_symmetry.space_group_name_H-M   'P 1'
#
loop_
_entity.id
_entity.type
_entity.pdbx_description
1 polymer ?
#
loop_
_entity_poly.entity_id
_entity_poly.type
_entity_poly.pdbx_seq_one_letter_code
_entity_poly.pdbx_strand_id
1 'polypeptide(L)'
;MFENLTDRLEGVFKKLRGHGVLTEDNIQEAMREVRMALLEADVNYRVAKNFVETVTEKAVGRGVSQKLSPGQQVIKLVHEELVELLGGNTEHIRLDGHQPAAIMLAGLQGSGKTTTSGKLAAQLKKQGRKVYLVPADVYRPAAIEQLQVLGERLDVPVHPSTTDIKPVEICTQAAAEAREKNYDTLIIDTAGRLHVDEALMDELKDIQAAVPLAEVLFVADAMTGQDAVTVADKFNRDLEISGVILTKMEGDARGGAALSIKRVTGKPIKYVGVGEALDALEVFHPDRTASRILGMGDVLTLIEKAEEVVDKKKADKIAKKLKRNEFTLEDFLDQIQQIKKMGSLEQIMGMVPGINKLKQLKDAPQPDEKELAKTEAIIRSMTLKERRNHRIIDASRRQRIAAGSGTSVAEVNRVLKSYSAMLKMLKKMRGKPGAMAGKKRRKVPKGMRR
;
A
#
# COMPACT_ATOMS: atom_id res chain seq x y z
N MET A 1 10.55 11.14 4.19
CA MET A 1 9.83 11.00 2.90
C MET A 1 8.65 11.97 2.76
N PHE A 2 7.81 12.25 3.78
CA PHE A 2 6.71 13.26 3.66
C PHE A 2 6.37 14.03 4.96
N GLU A 3 7.25 14.05 5.96
CA GLU A 3 6.93 14.49 7.34
C GLU A 3 6.30 15.89 7.40
N ASN A 4 6.89 16.87 6.71
CA ASN A 4 6.35 18.23 6.66
C ASN A 4 4.93 18.31 6.09
N LEU A 5 4.65 17.58 5.01
CA LEU A 5 3.31 17.52 4.41
C LEU A 5 2.34 16.78 5.35
N THR A 6 2.81 15.70 5.97
CA THR A 6 2.03 14.92 6.94
C THR A 6 1.62 15.75 8.15
N ASP A 7 2.53 16.48 8.77
CA ASP A 7 2.26 17.30 9.96
C ASP A 7 1.24 18.40 9.66
N ARG A 8 1.37 19.05 8.49
CA ARG A 8 0.41 20.06 8.01
C ARG A 8 -0.97 19.47 7.82
N LEU A 9 -1.07 18.37 7.08
CA LEU A 9 -2.34 17.70 6.80
C LEU A 9 -2.99 17.15 8.07
N GLU A 10 -2.22 16.59 9.00
CA GLU A 10 -2.72 16.12 10.29
C GLU A 10 -3.37 17.27 11.09
N GLY A 11 -2.74 18.44 11.09
CA GLY A 11 -3.29 19.67 11.68
C GLY A 11 -4.66 20.03 11.11
N VAL A 12 -4.80 20.00 9.77
CA VAL A 12 -6.08 20.26 9.08
C VAL A 12 -7.14 19.23 9.47
N PHE A 13 -6.78 17.95 9.43
CA PHE A 13 -7.73 16.86 9.73
C PHE A 13 -8.11 16.78 11.20
N LYS A 14 -7.26 17.24 12.11
CA LYS A 14 -7.60 17.35 13.53
C LYS A 14 -8.71 18.38 13.76
N LYS A 15 -8.66 19.53 13.08
CA LYS A 15 -9.72 20.54 13.09
C LYS A 15 -11.03 19.97 12.54
N LEU A 16 -10.98 19.34 11.35
CA LEU A 16 -12.15 18.72 10.72
C LEU A 16 -12.82 17.64 11.58
N ARG A 17 -12.02 16.79 12.25
CA ARG A 17 -12.54 15.76 13.18
C ARG A 17 -13.22 16.35 14.43
N GLY A 18 -12.86 17.57 14.83
CA GLY A 18 -13.44 18.27 15.98
C GLY A 18 -14.85 18.80 15.73
N HIS A 19 -15.26 18.95 14.47
CA HIS A 19 -16.60 19.41 14.12
C HIS A 19 -17.61 18.26 14.09
N GLY A 20 -18.70 18.39 14.83
CA GLY A 20 -19.79 17.39 14.84
C GLY A 20 -20.63 17.38 13.57
N VAL A 21 -20.77 18.53 12.92
CA VAL A 21 -21.40 18.71 11.60
C VAL A 21 -20.48 19.61 10.78
N LEU A 22 -20.18 19.22 9.55
CA LEU A 22 -19.40 20.04 8.62
C LEU A 22 -20.35 20.90 7.78
N THR A 23 -20.11 22.20 7.78
CA THR A 23 -20.68 23.15 6.83
C THR A 23 -19.80 23.24 5.58
N GLU A 24 -20.35 23.77 4.50
CA GLU A 24 -19.60 24.03 3.28
C GLU A 24 -18.39 24.95 3.54
N ASP A 25 -18.58 26.01 4.35
CA ASP A 25 -17.51 26.93 4.74
C ASP A 25 -16.33 26.21 5.45
N ASN A 26 -16.62 25.30 6.38
CA ASN A 26 -15.58 24.54 7.09
C ASN A 26 -14.80 23.62 6.14
N ILE A 27 -15.47 23.05 5.13
CA ILE A 27 -14.82 22.21 4.12
C ILE A 27 -13.92 23.09 3.25
N GLN A 28 -14.42 24.24 2.78
CA GLN A 28 -13.64 25.17 1.95
C GLN A 28 -12.39 25.70 2.69
N GLU A 29 -12.52 26.05 3.97
CA GLU A 29 -11.38 26.48 4.80
C GLU A 29 -10.32 25.38 4.91
N ALA A 30 -10.74 24.16 5.26
CA ALA A 30 -9.82 23.03 5.34
C ALA A 30 -9.15 22.73 4.00
N MET A 31 -9.91 22.77 2.91
CA MET A 31 -9.42 22.57 1.55
C MET A 31 -8.42 23.65 1.12
N ARG A 32 -8.59 24.90 1.58
CA ARG A 32 -7.61 25.96 1.39
C ARG A 32 -6.30 25.66 2.13
N GLU A 33 -6.37 25.17 3.37
CA GLU A 33 -5.18 24.75 4.13
C GLU A 33 -4.48 23.55 3.46
N VAL A 34 -5.24 22.55 2.98
CA VAL A 34 -4.69 21.42 2.20
C VAL A 34 -3.97 21.92 0.95
N ARG A 35 -4.55 22.88 0.22
CA ARG A 35 -3.91 23.48 -0.96
C ARG A 35 -2.57 24.11 -0.60
N MET A 36 -2.52 24.88 0.48
CA MET A 36 -1.29 25.52 0.94
C MET A 36 -0.23 24.48 1.31
N ALA A 37 -0.60 23.41 2.01
CA ALA A 37 0.31 22.32 2.37
C ALA A 37 0.89 21.63 1.12
N LEU A 38 0.07 21.38 0.09
CA LEU A 38 0.54 20.81 -1.18
C LEU A 38 1.51 21.75 -1.91
N LEU A 39 1.24 23.06 -1.93
CA LEU A 39 2.15 24.04 -2.53
C LEU A 39 3.47 24.19 -1.76
N GLU A 40 3.44 24.17 -0.43
CA GLU A 40 4.64 24.14 0.42
C GLU A 40 5.49 22.88 0.14
N ALA A 41 4.83 21.77 -0.18
CA ALA A 41 5.43 20.52 -0.63
C ALA A 41 5.88 20.53 -2.11
N ASP A 42 5.92 21.69 -2.75
CA ASP A 42 6.34 21.89 -4.15
C ASP A 42 5.53 21.06 -5.16
N VAL A 43 4.23 20.84 -4.87
CA VAL A 43 3.27 20.24 -5.81
C VAL A 43 2.88 21.29 -6.86
N ASN A 44 2.62 20.84 -8.09
CA ASN A 44 2.31 21.76 -9.18
C ASN A 44 1.04 22.53 -8.90
N TYR A 45 1.05 23.85 -9.12
CA TYR A 45 -0.09 24.71 -8.80
C TYR A 45 -1.40 24.22 -9.45
N ARG A 46 -1.36 23.82 -10.73
CA ARG A 46 -2.54 23.31 -11.43
C ARG A 46 -3.00 21.98 -10.84
N VAL A 47 -2.06 21.11 -10.48
CA VAL A 47 -2.36 19.82 -9.85
C VAL A 47 -2.98 20.02 -8.47
N ALA A 48 -2.39 20.85 -7.61
CA ALA A 48 -2.92 21.15 -6.28
C ALA A 48 -4.29 21.84 -6.34
N LYS A 49 -4.49 22.77 -7.28
CA LYS A 49 -5.78 23.42 -7.51
C LYS A 49 -6.85 22.40 -7.91
N ASN A 50 -6.60 21.61 -8.95
CA ASN A 50 -7.56 20.63 -9.47
C ASN A 50 -7.87 19.54 -8.44
N PHE A 51 -6.87 19.10 -7.66
CA PHE A 51 -7.04 18.15 -6.58
C PHE A 51 -8.04 18.67 -5.54
N VAL A 52 -7.84 19.90 -5.08
CA VAL A 52 -8.70 20.50 -4.04
C VAL A 52 -10.11 20.77 -4.56
N GLU A 53 -10.25 21.22 -5.81
CA GLU A 53 -11.57 21.41 -6.45
C GLU A 53 -12.33 20.08 -6.52
N THR A 54 -11.68 19.01 -6.99
CA THR A 54 -12.27 17.68 -7.10
C THR A 54 -12.70 17.12 -5.73
N VAL A 55 -11.86 17.26 -4.71
CA VAL A 55 -12.20 16.81 -3.34
C VAL A 55 -13.36 17.64 -2.77
N THR A 56 -13.36 18.96 -2.99
CA THR A 56 -14.42 19.86 -2.50
C THR A 56 -15.77 19.50 -3.12
N GLU A 57 -15.83 19.33 -4.44
CA GLU A 57 -17.04 18.91 -5.16
C GLU A 57 -17.57 17.56 -4.64
N LYS A 58 -16.68 16.58 -4.45
CA LYS A 58 -17.05 15.27 -3.90
C LYS A 58 -17.54 15.36 -2.45
N ALA A 59 -16.95 16.24 -1.64
CA ALA A 59 -17.29 16.41 -0.23
C ALA A 59 -18.64 17.11 -0.03
N VAL A 60 -18.98 18.08 -0.88
CA VAL A 60 -20.28 18.78 -0.86
C VAL A 60 -21.38 17.94 -1.53
N GLY A 61 -21.06 17.26 -2.64
CA GLY A 61 -22.03 16.51 -3.45
C GLY A 61 -22.40 15.11 -2.92
N ARG A 62 -21.49 14.42 -2.19
CA ARG A 62 -21.84 13.15 -1.52
C ARG A 62 -22.56 13.47 -0.21
N GLY A 63 -23.89 13.37 -0.23
CA GLY A 63 -24.70 13.35 0.99
C GLY A 63 -24.04 12.47 2.06
N VAL A 64 -23.82 13.04 3.24
CA VAL A 64 -23.00 12.45 4.31
C VAL A 64 -23.41 11.00 4.54
N SER A 65 -22.51 10.05 4.29
CA SER A 65 -22.77 8.65 4.57
C SER A 65 -23.00 8.52 6.07
N GLN A 66 -24.14 7.99 6.52
CA GLN A 66 -24.46 7.84 7.94
C GLN A 66 -23.48 6.94 8.73
N LYS A 67 -22.48 6.35 8.05
CA LYS A 67 -21.53 5.37 8.62
C LYS A 67 -20.27 6.00 9.21
N LEU A 68 -19.88 7.17 8.72
CA LEU A 68 -18.64 7.85 9.12
C LEU A 68 -18.96 9.23 9.67
N SER A 69 -18.10 9.75 10.55
CA SER A 69 -18.20 11.16 10.90
C SER A 69 -17.91 12.02 9.66
N PRO A 70 -18.51 13.22 9.53
CA PRO A 70 -18.24 14.10 8.40
C PRO A 70 -16.74 14.33 8.15
N GLY A 71 -15.94 14.53 9.22
CA GLY A 71 -14.48 14.68 9.11
C GLY A 71 -13.78 13.43 8.58
N GLN A 72 -14.20 12.23 8.99
CA GLN A 72 -13.65 10.97 8.47
C GLN A 72 -13.99 10.78 6.98
N GLN A 73 -15.17 11.22 6.55
CA GLN A 73 -15.57 11.15 5.15
C GLN A 73 -14.68 12.05 4.27
N VAL A 74 -14.39 13.27 4.72
CA VAL A 74 -13.46 14.17 4.00
C VAL A 74 -12.06 13.57 3.92
N ILE A 75 -11.54 13.02 5.03
CA ILE A 75 -10.23 12.35 5.05
C ILE A 75 -10.20 11.19 4.04
N LYS A 76 -11.25 10.37 4.00
CA LYS A 76 -11.37 9.28 3.05
C LYS A 76 -11.34 9.78 1.60
N LEU A 77 -12.08 10.85 1.30
CA LEU A 77 -12.10 11.44 -0.04
C LEU A 77 -10.72 11.99 -0.44
N VAL A 78 -10.01 12.66 0.48
CA VAL A 78 -8.65 13.13 0.25
C VAL A 78 -7.72 11.94 -0.03
N HIS A 79 -7.84 10.85 0.73
CA HIS A 79 -7.04 9.63 0.51
C HIS A 79 -7.32 9.02 -0.86
N GLU A 80 -8.59 8.75 -1.19
CA GLU A 80 -9.01 8.20 -2.48
C GLU A 80 -8.45 9.05 -3.63
N GLU A 81 -8.56 10.38 -3.53
CA GLU A 81 -8.04 11.29 -4.56
C GLU A 81 -6.51 11.31 -4.61
N LEU A 82 -5.80 11.20 -3.46
CA LEU A 82 -4.34 11.12 -3.45
C LEU A 82 -3.84 9.82 -4.10
N VAL A 83 -4.54 8.72 -3.90
CA VAL A 83 -4.22 7.43 -4.54
C VAL A 83 -4.36 7.56 -6.06
N GLU A 84 -5.48 8.11 -6.54
CA GLU A 84 -5.69 8.38 -7.97
C GLU A 84 -4.62 9.31 -8.54
N LEU A 85 -4.29 10.38 -7.81
CA LEU A 85 -3.28 11.34 -8.23
C LEU A 85 -1.88 10.71 -8.36
N LEU A 86 -1.54 9.77 -7.48
CA LEU A 86 -0.28 9.02 -7.51
C LEU A 86 -0.27 7.87 -8.54
N GLY A 87 -1.38 7.60 -9.21
CA GLY A 87 -1.47 6.65 -10.31
C GLY A 87 -2.38 5.45 -10.08
N GLY A 88 -3.14 5.44 -8.99
CA GLY A 88 -4.14 4.42 -8.69
C GLY A 88 -3.50 3.11 -8.26
N ASN A 89 -3.34 2.18 -9.20
CA ASN A 89 -2.82 0.85 -8.91
C ASN A 89 -1.29 0.79 -9.02
N THR A 90 -0.70 -0.20 -8.35
CA THR A 90 0.72 -0.53 -8.52
C THR A 90 0.98 -1.08 -9.91
N GLU A 91 1.88 -0.43 -10.64
CA GLU A 91 2.31 -0.82 -11.98
C GLU A 91 3.72 -1.41 -11.94
N HIS A 92 3.87 -2.64 -12.44
CA HIS A 92 5.15 -3.32 -12.49
C HIS A 92 5.92 -2.99 -13.79
N ILE A 93 7.22 -3.27 -13.78
CA ILE A 93 8.02 -3.21 -15.00
C ILE A 93 7.56 -4.28 -15.99
N ARG A 94 7.35 -3.90 -17.25
CA ARG A 94 7.00 -4.85 -18.31
C ARG A 94 8.28 -5.37 -18.93
N LEU A 95 8.36 -6.70 -19.01
CA LEU A 95 9.53 -7.41 -19.50
C LEU A 95 9.13 -8.56 -20.44
N ASP A 96 7.90 -8.51 -20.91
CA ASP A 96 7.29 -9.39 -21.89
C ASP A 96 7.57 -8.88 -23.31
N GLY A 97 7.37 -9.76 -24.31
CA GLY A 97 7.61 -9.46 -25.72
C GLY A 97 9.01 -9.86 -26.19
N HIS A 98 9.69 -8.95 -26.89
CA HIS A 98 10.97 -9.22 -27.54
C HIS A 98 12.06 -9.58 -26.54
N GLN A 99 12.85 -10.61 -26.86
CA GLN A 99 13.98 -11.07 -26.04
C GLN A 99 15.32 -10.70 -26.70
N PRO A 100 16.30 -10.20 -25.94
CA PRO A 100 16.20 -9.80 -24.53
C PRO A 100 15.28 -8.58 -24.34
N ALA A 101 14.61 -8.50 -23.19
CA ALA A 101 13.80 -7.34 -22.84
C ALA A 101 14.70 -6.14 -22.55
N ALA A 102 14.66 -5.11 -23.40
CA ALA A 102 15.52 -3.94 -23.26
C ALA A 102 14.83 -2.80 -22.49
N ILE A 103 15.49 -2.32 -21.44
CA ILE A 103 15.06 -1.17 -20.64
C ILE A 103 16.04 -0.03 -20.86
N MET A 104 15.54 1.12 -21.31
CA MET A 104 16.34 2.34 -21.41
C MET A 104 16.06 3.27 -20.24
N LEU A 105 17.10 3.65 -19.50
CA LEU A 105 16.99 4.69 -18.47
C LEU A 105 17.37 6.03 -19.07
N ALA A 106 16.45 6.99 -19.03
CA ALA A 106 16.64 8.36 -19.52
C ALA A 106 16.35 9.38 -18.41
N GLY A 107 16.91 10.58 -18.52
CA GLY A 107 16.68 11.65 -17.55
C GLY A 107 17.85 12.62 -17.40
N LEU A 108 17.67 13.64 -16.58
CA LEU A 108 18.67 14.70 -16.40
C LEU A 108 19.97 14.20 -15.78
N GLN A 109 21.01 15.01 -15.92
CA GLN A 109 22.27 14.79 -15.21
C GLN A 109 22.02 14.83 -13.69
N GLY A 110 22.64 13.90 -12.96
CA GLY A 110 22.54 13.85 -11.49
C GLY A 110 21.23 13.26 -10.95
N SER A 111 20.30 12.80 -11.81
CA SER A 111 19.04 12.18 -11.37
C SER A 111 19.21 10.75 -10.82
N GLY A 112 20.40 10.17 -10.94
CA GLY A 112 20.73 8.86 -10.39
C GLY A 112 20.60 7.68 -11.36
N LYS A 113 20.59 7.91 -12.69
CA LYS A 113 20.47 6.86 -13.73
C LYS A 113 21.42 5.67 -13.52
N THR A 114 22.73 5.89 -13.49
CA THR A 114 23.75 4.82 -13.31
C THR A 114 23.53 4.02 -12.03
N THR A 115 23.24 4.70 -10.91
CA THR A 115 22.95 4.05 -9.64
C THR A 115 21.64 3.24 -9.70
N THR A 116 20.61 3.77 -10.35
CA THR A 116 19.34 3.09 -10.59
C THR A 116 19.51 1.88 -11.51
N SER A 117 20.39 1.94 -12.53
CA SER A 117 20.73 0.81 -13.39
C SER A 117 21.26 -0.38 -12.57
N GLY A 118 22.20 -0.11 -11.65
CA GLY A 118 22.71 -1.16 -10.76
C GLY A 118 21.68 -1.70 -9.78
N LYS A 119 20.87 -0.83 -9.17
CA LYS A 119 19.79 -1.26 -8.25
C LYS A 119 18.75 -2.13 -8.95
N LEU A 120 18.34 -1.72 -10.16
CA LEU A 120 17.39 -2.48 -10.97
C LEU A 120 17.99 -3.81 -11.42
N ALA A 121 19.27 -3.82 -11.83
CA ALA A 121 19.99 -5.05 -12.14
C ALA A 121 20.04 -6.02 -10.94
N ALA A 122 20.35 -5.52 -9.75
CA ALA A 122 20.38 -6.30 -8.52
C ALA A 122 19.00 -6.90 -8.19
N GLN A 123 17.94 -6.11 -8.33
CA GLN A 123 16.57 -6.57 -8.09
C GLN A 123 16.13 -7.63 -9.09
N LEU A 124 16.40 -7.45 -10.39
CA LEU A 124 16.05 -8.40 -11.44
C LEU A 124 16.89 -9.69 -11.35
N LYS A 125 18.18 -9.59 -11.01
CA LYS A 125 19.03 -10.76 -10.73
C LYS A 125 18.48 -11.58 -9.55
N LYS A 126 18.01 -10.94 -8.47
CA LYS A 126 17.34 -11.62 -7.35
C LYS A 126 16.04 -12.32 -7.77
N GLN A 127 15.38 -11.86 -8.84
CA GLN A 127 14.20 -12.50 -9.44
C GLN A 127 14.57 -13.63 -10.41
N GLY A 128 15.85 -13.99 -10.53
CA GLY A 128 16.33 -15.08 -11.38
C GLY A 128 16.63 -14.69 -12.83
N ARG A 129 16.63 -13.39 -13.16
CA ARG A 129 16.89 -12.89 -14.51
C ARG A 129 18.38 -12.82 -14.83
N LYS A 130 18.72 -13.06 -16.09
CA LYS A 130 20.06 -12.91 -16.66
C LYS A 130 20.22 -11.51 -17.24
N VAL A 131 20.63 -10.57 -16.38
CA VAL A 131 20.77 -9.15 -16.70
C VAL A 131 22.10 -8.85 -17.38
N TYR A 132 22.09 -7.93 -18.34
CA TYR A 132 23.27 -7.37 -18.99
C TYR A 132 23.19 -5.84 -19.02
N LEU A 133 24.23 -5.18 -18.53
CA LEU A 133 24.29 -3.72 -18.42
C LEU A 133 24.97 -3.11 -19.64
N VAL A 134 24.42 -1.99 -20.13
CA VAL A 134 24.92 -1.31 -21.33
C VAL A 134 25.28 0.14 -20.98
N PRO A 135 26.59 0.50 -20.96
CA PRO A 135 27.06 1.84 -20.66
C PRO A 135 26.98 2.73 -21.92
N ALA A 136 25.84 3.41 -22.11
CA ALA A 136 25.59 4.31 -23.23
C ALA A 136 25.90 5.80 -22.89
N ASP A 137 26.31 6.12 -21.65
CA ASP A 137 26.86 7.43 -21.29
C ASP A 137 28.35 7.52 -21.67
N VAL A 138 28.61 7.90 -22.92
CA VAL A 138 29.97 8.09 -23.45
C VAL A 138 30.55 9.48 -23.20
N TYR A 139 29.72 10.42 -22.73
CA TYR A 139 30.08 11.83 -22.60
C TYR A 139 30.62 12.17 -21.21
N ARG A 140 30.12 11.49 -20.17
CA ARG A 140 30.54 11.75 -18.81
C ARG A 140 31.85 11.01 -18.49
N PRO A 141 32.87 11.70 -17.95
CA PRO A 141 34.12 11.06 -17.54
C PRO A 141 33.88 9.91 -16.57
N ALA A 142 34.55 8.78 -16.82
CA ALA A 142 34.47 7.56 -16.03
C ALA A 142 33.06 6.96 -15.87
N ALA A 143 32.06 7.32 -16.69
CA ALA A 143 30.72 6.73 -16.57
C ALA A 143 30.69 5.24 -16.95
N ILE A 144 31.41 4.87 -18.02
CA ILE A 144 31.59 3.47 -18.43
C ILE A 144 32.25 2.67 -17.31
N GLU A 145 33.36 3.17 -16.77
CA GLU A 145 34.11 2.54 -15.68
C GLU A 145 33.27 2.46 -14.40
N GLN A 146 32.50 3.50 -14.08
CA GLN A 146 31.57 3.51 -12.95
C GLN A 146 30.55 2.38 -13.07
N LEU A 147 29.97 2.16 -14.27
CA LEU A 147 29.01 1.09 -14.50
C LEU A 147 29.70 -0.29 -14.47
N GLN A 148 30.93 -0.41 -14.98
CA GLN A 148 31.72 -1.65 -14.91
C GLN A 148 31.99 -2.06 -13.47
N VAL A 149 32.49 -1.15 -12.63
CA VAL A 149 32.71 -1.40 -11.20
C VAL A 149 31.40 -1.80 -10.50
N LEU A 150 30.29 -1.19 -10.88
CA LEU A 150 28.96 -1.53 -10.35
C LEU A 150 28.52 -2.95 -10.77
N GLY A 151 28.75 -3.30 -12.04
CA GLY A 151 28.50 -4.63 -12.58
C GLY A 151 29.34 -5.70 -11.90
N GLU A 152 30.64 -5.47 -11.72
CA GLU A 152 31.55 -6.38 -10.98
C GLU A 152 31.06 -6.64 -9.56
N ARG A 153 30.68 -5.58 -8.83
CA ARG A 153 30.15 -5.71 -7.45
C ARG A 153 28.86 -6.53 -7.38
N LEU A 154 28.04 -6.46 -8.42
CA LEU A 154 26.77 -7.18 -8.51
C LEU A 154 26.90 -8.55 -9.18
N ASP A 155 28.09 -8.88 -9.70
CA ASP A 155 28.31 -10.02 -10.58
C ASP A 155 27.31 -10.00 -11.75
N VAL A 156 27.15 -8.82 -12.36
CA VAL A 156 26.32 -8.56 -13.53
C VAL A 156 27.24 -8.11 -14.68
N PRO A 157 27.22 -8.81 -15.82
CA PRO A 157 28.08 -8.48 -16.94
C PRO A 157 27.71 -7.13 -17.56
N VAL A 158 28.73 -6.37 -17.94
CA VAL A 158 28.61 -5.05 -18.57
C VAL A 158 29.20 -5.13 -19.97
N HIS A 159 28.53 -4.53 -20.96
CA HIS A 159 29.03 -4.50 -22.33
C HIS A 159 30.33 -3.70 -22.42
N PRO A 160 31.39 -4.26 -23.04
CA PRO A 160 32.61 -3.51 -23.26
C PRO A 160 32.36 -2.37 -24.25
N SER A 161 32.64 -1.13 -23.84
CA SER A 161 32.54 0.03 -24.71
C SER A 161 33.66 1.03 -24.44
N THR A 162 33.86 1.96 -25.36
CA THR A 162 34.78 3.09 -25.22
C THR A 162 34.05 4.40 -25.56
N THR A 163 34.63 5.53 -25.19
CA THR A 163 34.06 6.86 -25.44
C THR A 163 34.00 7.25 -26.92
N ASP A 164 34.71 6.52 -27.79
CA ASP A 164 34.80 6.81 -29.23
C ASP A 164 33.67 6.19 -30.04
N ILE A 165 32.91 5.26 -29.45
CA ILE A 165 31.80 4.56 -30.10
C ILE A 165 30.50 5.33 -29.84
N LYS A 166 29.65 5.48 -30.86
CA LYS A 166 28.36 6.16 -30.71
C LYS A 166 27.41 5.36 -29.80
N PRO A 167 26.61 6.00 -28.93
CA PRO A 167 25.68 5.29 -28.03
C PRO A 167 24.71 4.32 -28.74
N VAL A 168 24.20 4.70 -29.90
CA VAL A 168 23.31 3.84 -30.72
C VAL A 168 24.01 2.55 -31.15
N GLU A 169 25.29 2.64 -31.51
CA GLU A 169 26.11 1.50 -31.93
C GLU A 169 26.42 0.59 -30.74
N ILE A 170 26.78 1.16 -29.58
CA ILE A 170 26.97 0.42 -28.31
C ILE A 170 25.69 -0.38 -27.97
N CYS A 171 24.53 0.28 -28.01
CA CYS A 171 23.25 -0.36 -27.70
C CYS A 171 22.91 -1.50 -28.67
N THR A 172 23.19 -1.31 -29.96
CA THR A 172 22.92 -2.31 -31.01
C THR A 172 23.84 -3.53 -30.86
N GLN A 173 25.14 -3.30 -30.62
CA GLN A 173 26.12 -4.36 -30.39
C GLN A 173 25.79 -5.14 -29.11
N ALA A 174 25.46 -4.44 -28.02
CA ALA A 174 25.06 -5.07 -26.76
C ALA A 174 23.78 -5.92 -26.91
N ALA A 175 22.82 -5.47 -27.72
CA ALA A 175 21.61 -6.22 -27.98
C ALA A 175 21.86 -7.51 -28.78
N ALA A 176 22.79 -7.48 -29.74
CA ALA A 176 23.21 -8.67 -30.47
C ALA A 176 23.96 -9.65 -29.55
N GLU A 177 24.95 -9.17 -28.79
CA GLU A 177 25.73 -9.98 -27.86
C GLU A 177 24.84 -10.62 -26.78
N ALA A 178 23.82 -9.90 -26.30
CA ALA A 178 22.89 -10.44 -25.32
C ALA A 178 22.02 -11.58 -25.85
N ARG A 179 21.65 -11.54 -27.14
CA ARG A 179 20.98 -12.67 -27.79
C ARG A 179 21.90 -13.87 -27.92
N GLU A 180 23.15 -13.66 -28.33
CA GLU A 180 24.13 -14.74 -28.48
C GLU A 180 24.46 -15.41 -27.15
N LYS A 181 24.63 -14.61 -26.08
CA LYS A 181 24.98 -15.08 -24.73
C LYS A 181 23.78 -15.47 -23.88
N ASN A 182 22.56 -15.41 -24.43
CA ASN A 182 21.31 -15.76 -23.74
C ASN A 182 21.07 -14.96 -22.44
N TYR A 183 21.40 -13.67 -22.44
CA TYR A 183 20.86 -12.75 -21.45
C TYR A 183 19.38 -12.49 -21.78
N ASP A 184 18.54 -12.33 -20.77
CA ASP A 184 17.10 -12.14 -20.95
C ASP A 184 16.68 -10.67 -20.79
N THR A 185 17.54 -9.83 -20.19
CA THR A 185 17.22 -8.44 -19.88
C THR A 185 18.42 -7.53 -20.13
N LEU A 186 18.22 -6.47 -20.90
CA LEU A 186 19.19 -5.39 -21.10
C LEU A 186 18.80 -4.17 -20.29
N ILE A 187 19.76 -3.54 -19.60
CA ILE A 187 19.56 -2.25 -18.95
C ILE A 187 20.55 -1.26 -19.56
N ILE A 188 20.02 -0.29 -20.28
CA ILE A 188 20.77 0.75 -20.99
C ILE A 188 20.84 2.00 -20.11
N ASP A 189 22.05 2.33 -19.64
CA ASP A 189 22.34 3.55 -18.89
C ASP A 189 22.77 4.65 -19.86
N THR A 190 21.88 5.61 -20.12
CA THR A 190 22.14 6.70 -21.08
C THR A 190 22.75 7.93 -20.41
N ALA A 191 23.33 8.82 -21.22
CA ALA A 191 23.82 10.10 -20.74
C ALA A 191 22.70 10.99 -20.17
N GLY A 192 23.06 11.84 -19.21
CA GLY A 192 22.21 12.94 -18.78
C GLY A 192 22.75 14.28 -19.23
N ARG A 193 21.88 15.27 -19.37
CA ARG A 193 22.27 16.69 -19.51
C ARG A 193 21.55 17.57 -18.50
N LEU A 194 22.12 18.75 -18.25
CA LEU A 194 21.55 19.77 -17.36
C LEU A 194 20.24 20.34 -17.90
N HIS A 195 20.15 20.44 -19.23
CA HIS A 195 18.94 20.84 -19.94
C HIS A 195 18.63 19.82 -21.02
N VAL A 196 17.35 19.70 -21.35
CA VAL A 196 16.90 18.88 -22.46
C VAL A 196 17.26 19.61 -23.75
N ASP A 197 18.38 19.26 -24.37
CA ASP A 197 18.76 19.74 -25.69
C ASP A 197 18.28 18.79 -26.80
N GLU A 198 18.19 19.30 -28.03
CA GLU A 198 17.67 18.53 -29.17
C GLU A 198 18.60 17.37 -29.53
N ALA A 199 19.92 17.58 -29.46
CA ALA A 199 20.91 16.56 -29.77
C ALA A 199 20.80 15.32 -28.88
N LEU A 200 20.62 15.48 -27.55
CA LEU A 200 20.40 14.35 -26.65
C LEU A 200 19.09 13.63 -26.97
N MET A 201 18.02 14.38 -27.22
CA MET A 201 16.72 13.77 -27.50
C MET A 201 16.73 12.99 -28.81
N ASP A 202 17.43 13.48 -29.83
CA ASP A 202 17.57 12.78 -31.10
C ASP A 202 18.43 11.52 -30.95
N GLU A 203 19.51 11.56 -30.16
CA GLU A 203 20.29 10.36 -29.84
C GLU A 203 19.45 9.30 -29.10
N LEU A 204 18.62 9.70 -28.14
CA LEU A 204 17.74 8.78 -27.42
C LEU A 204 16.66 8.17 -28.35
N LYS A 205 16.15 8.95 -29.32
CA LYS A 205 15.23 8.45 -30.35
C LYS A 205 15.94 7.48 -31.29
N ASP A 206 17.18 7.74 -31.66
CA ASP A 206 17.98 6.84 -32.49
C ASP A 206 18.21 5.50 -31.79
N ILE A 207 18.47 5.51 -30.47
CA ILE A 207 18.54 4.27 -29.66
C ILE A 207 17.18 3.54 -29.66
N GLN A 208 16.08 4.26 -29.44
CA GLN A 208 14.72 3.68 -29.44
C GLN A 208 14.33 3.09 -30.81
N ALA A 209 14.81 3.67 -31.92
CA ALA A 209 14.59 3.17 -33.27
C ALA A 209 15.47 1.95 -33.60
N ALA A 210 16.70 1.91 -33.09
CA ALA A 210 17.66 0.84 -33.37
C ALA A 210 17.44 -0.42 -32.51
N VAL A 211 16.99 -0.26 -31.26
CA VAL A 211 16.81 -1.36 -30.31
C VAL A 211 15.34 -1.47 -29.91
N PRO A 212 14.70 -2.66 -29.99
CA PRO A 212 13.33 -2.84 -29.56
C PRO A 212 13.22 -2.75 -28.03
N LEU A 213 12.91 -1.56 -27.52
CA LEU A 213 12.78 -1.29 -26.10
C LEU A 213 11.45 -1.82 -25.55
N ALA A 214 11.51 -2.63 -24.48
CA ALA A 214 10.35 -3.04 -23.70
C ALA A 214 9.86 -1.89 -22.81
N GLU A 215 10.80 -1.11 -22.24
CA GLU A 215 10.51 0.01 -21.36
C GLU A 215 11.48 1.18 -21.60
N VAL A 216 10.94 2.40 -21.55
CA VAL A 216 11.69 3.65 -21.50
C VAL A 216 11.35 4.32 -20.17
N LEU A 217 12.25 4.23 -19.20
CA LEU A 217 12.03 4.70 -17.84
C LEU A 217 12.69 6.06 -17.63
N PHE A 218 11.90 7.06 -17.27
CA PHE A 218 12.41 8.37 -16.88
C PHE A 218 12.83 8.36 -15.42
N VAL A 219 14.10 8.62 -15.15
CA VAL A 219 14.67 8.69 -13.80
C VAL A 219 14.72 10.15 -13.37
N ALA A 220 13.94 10.49 -12.34
CA ALA A 220 13.80 11.84 -11.81
C ALA A 220 14.23 11.92 -10.35
N ASP A 221 14.86 13.03 -9.98
CA ASP A 221 15.20 13.33 -8.59
C ASP A 221 13.99 13.90 -7.87
N ALA A 222 13.56 13.27 -6.77
CA ALA A 222 12.43 13.74 -5.98
C ALA A 222 12.62 15.14 -5.37
N MET A 223 13.86 15.59 -5.20
CA MET A 223 14.19 16.92 -4.68
C MET A 223 13.99 18.04 -5.70
N THR A 224 14.01 17.73 -7.00
CA THR A 224 13.90 18.73 -8.09
C THR A 224 12.48 19.26 -8.30
N GLY A 225 11.48 18.71 -7.60
CA GLY A 225 10.19 19.37 -7.45
C GLY A 225 9.46 19.65 -8.78
N GLN A 226 9.10 20.90 -9.04
CA GLN A 226 8.42 21.33 -10.27
C GLN A 226 9.24 21.18 -11.55
N ASP A 227 10.56 21.34 -11.48
CA ASP A 227 11.42 21.23 -12.67
C ASP A 227 11.41 19.79 -13.20
N ALA A 228 11.36 18.81 -12.29
CA ALA A 228 11.19 17.40 -12.64
C ALA A 228 9.96 17.15 -13.50
N VAL A 229 8.85 17.85 -13.21
CA VAL A 229 7.57 17.71 -13.90
C VAL A 229 7.66 18.25 -15.32
N THR A 230 8.22 19.45 -15.48
CA THR A 230 8.39 20.09 -16.79
C THR A 230 9.29 19.28 -17.70
N VAL A 231 10.36 18.74 -17.13
CA VAL A 231 11.30 17.90 -17.87
C VAL A 231 10.65 16.55 -18.22
N ALA A 232 9.95 15.91 -17.28
CA ALA A 232 9.25 14.66 -17.53
C ALA A 232 8.23 14.81 -18.68
N ASP A 233 7.52 15.94 -18.75
CA ASP A 233 6.58 16.23 -19.84
C ASP A 233 7.29 16.29 -21.20
N LYS A 234 8.42 16.99 -21.29
CA LYS A 234 9.22 17.07 -22.52
C LYS A 234 9.75 15.71 -22.94
N PHE A 235 10.33 14.93 -22.03
CA PHE A 235 10.79 13.57 -22.31
C PHE A 235 9.65 12.66 -22.76
N ASN A 236 8.48 12.76 -22.12
CA ASN A 236 7.31 11.97 -22.49
C ASN A 236 6.78 12.33 -23.89
N ARG A 237 6.78 13.60 -24.26
CA ARG A 237 6.34 14.04 -25.60
C ARG A 237 7.25 13.51 -26.71
N ASP A 238 8.56 13.49 -26.46
CA ASP A 238 9.55 13.22 -27.51
C ASP A 238 9.95 11.74 -27.60
N LEU A 239 9.91 10.97 -26.50
CA LEU A 239 10.32 9.55 -26.43
C LEU A 239 9.19 8.58 -26.03
N GLU A 240 8.02 9.11 -25.66
CA GLU A 240 6.90 8.33 -25.14
C GLU A 240 7.31 7.37 -24.01
N ILE A 241 7.78 7.93 -22.89
CA ILE A 241 8.24 7.14 -21.74
C ILE A 241 7.14 6.17 -21.26
N SER A 242 7.53 5.00 -20.77
CA SER A 242 6.61 3.96 -20.30
C SER A 242 6.37 4.01 -18.80
N GLY A 243 7.28 4.64 -18.04
CA GLY A 243 7.16 4.80 -16.61
C GLY A 243 8.24 5.70 -16.03
N VAL A 244 8.12 5.96 -14.73
CA VAL A 244 9.01 6.86 -13.98
C VAL A 244 9.63 6.13 -12.79
N ILE A 245 10.90 6.43 -12.52
CA ILE A 245 11.59 6.07 -11.29
C ILE A 245 11.94 7.35 -10.55
N LEU A 246 11.49 7.47 -9.30
CA LEU A 246 11.87 8.60 -8.44
C LEU A 246 13.03 8.20 -7.56
N THR A 247 14.10 8.99 -7.55
CA THR A 247 15.27 8.76 -6.69
C THR A 247 15.31 9.74 -5.53
N LYS A 248 16.16 9.46 -4.54
CA LYS A 248 16.40 10.32 -3.37
C LYS A 248 15.15 10.59 -2.53
N MET A 249 14.25 9.61 -2.43
CA MET A 249 13.01 9.75 -1.64
C MET A 249 13.27 9.68 -0.13
N GLU A 250 14.45 9.25 0.31
CA GLU A 250 14.87 9.16 1.71
C GLU A 250 15.09 10.54 2.36
N GLY A 251 15.40 11.57 1.58
CA GLY A 251 15.63 12.92 2.09
C GLY A 251 14.34 13.62 2.55
N ASP A 252 14.47 14.88 2.98
CA ASP A 252 13.35 15.83 3.09
C ASP A 252 12.88 16.29 1.70
N ALA A 253 12.81 15.34 0.76
CA ALA A 253 12.22 15.57 -0.53
C ALA A 253 10.76 15.90 -0.29
N ARG A 254 10.37 17.10 -0.72
CA ARG A 254 9.01 17.63 -0.54
C ARG A 254 7.94 16.75 -1.20
N GLY A 255 8.34 15.81 -2.06
CA GLY A 255 7.48 14.75 -2.57
C GLY A 255 6.43 15.23 -3.59
N GLY A 256 6.34 16.55 -3.84
CA GLY A 256 5.43 17.14 -4.81
C GLY A 256 5.70 16.74 -6.26
N ALA A 257 6.93 16.36 -6.59
CA ALA A 257 7.27 15.78 -7.89
C ALA A 257 6.48 14.48 -8.15
N ALA A 258 6.36 13.60 -7.16
CA ALA A 258 5.61 12.35 -7.28
C ALA A 258 4.12 12.58 -7.59
N LEU A 259 3.52 13.53 -6.87
CA LEU A 259 2.10 13.91 -7.03
C LEU A 259 1.83 14.58 -8.39
N SER A 260 2.84 15.19 -9.00
CA SER A 260 2.66 16.01 -10.20
C SER A 260 3.01 15.26 -11.48
N ILE A 261 4.04 14.40 -11.46
CA ILE A 261 4.55 13.73 -12.67
C ILE A 261 3.50 12.82 -13.32
N LYS A 262 2.77 12.02 -12.54
CA LYS A 262 1.73 11.13 -13.09
C LYS A 262 0.62 11.94 -13.76
N ARG A 263 0.20 13.05 -13.15
CA ARG A 263 -0.89 13.88 -13.67
C ARG A 263 -0.51 14.60 -14.97
N VAL A 264 0.75 15.00 -15.11
CA VAL A 264 1.24 15.71 -16.30
C VAL A 264 1.61 14.75 -17.42
N THR A 265 2.40 13.72 -17.13
CA THR A 265 2.86 12.76 -18.16
C THR A 265 1.83 11.69 -18.51
N GLY A 266 0.89 11.39 -17.60
CA GLY A 266 -0.01 10.25 -17.69
C GLY A 266 0.67 8.91 -17.40
N LYS A 267 1.99 8.87 -17.20
CA LYS A 267 2.77 7.63 -17.07
C LYS A 267 2.98 7.23 -15.60
N PRO A 268 2.90 5.93 -15.26
CA PRO A 268 2.98 5.46 -13.88
C PRO A 268 4.38 5.61 -13.29
N ILE A 269 4.44 5.85 -11.98
CA ILE A 269 5.68 5.68 -11.21
C ILE A 269 5.79 4.19 -10.89
N LYS A 270 6.88 3.54 -11.32
CA LYS A 270 7.10 2.10 -11.14
C LYS A 270 7.96 1.79 -9.92
N TYR A 271 8.95 2.64 -9.67
CA TYR A 271 9.90 2.44 -8.58
C TYR A 271 10.22 3.74 -7.85
N VAL A 272 10.64 3.58 -6.59
CA VAL A 272 11.22 4.63 -5.76
C VAL A 272 12.56 4.16 -5.19
N GLY A 273 13.59 4.99 -5.35
CA GLY A 273 14.87 4.84 -4.69
C GLY A 273 14.80 5.47 -3.30
N VAL A 274 15.06 4.67 -2.26
CA VAL A 274 14.90 5.04 -0.84
C VAL A 274 16.23 5.03 -0.08
N GLY A 275 17.34 5.22 -0.78
CA GLY A 275 18.68 5.25 -0.22
C GLY A 275 19.76 5.03 -1.27
N GLU A 276 21.02 5.13 -0.86
CA GLU A 276 22.21 4.93 -1.72
C GLU A 276 22.53 3.45 -1.99
N ALA A 277 22.15 2.56 -1.07
CA ALA A 277 22.49 1.13 -1.14
C ALA A 277 21.88 0.43 -2.37
N LEU A 278 22.53 -0.63 -2.86
CA LEU A 278 22.13 -1.33 -4.09
C LEU A 278 20.79 -2.09 -3.98
N ASP A 279 20.32 -2.32 -2.76
CA ASP A 279 19.01 -2.91 -2.46
C ASP A 279 17.94 -1.86 -2.12
N ALA A 280 18.28 -0.57 -2.10
CA ALA A 280 17.37 0.54 -1.77
C ALA A 280 16.54 1.00 -2.99
N LEU A 281 15.91 0.05 -3.69
CA LEU A 281 14.94 0.29 -4.76
C LEU A 281 13.67 -0.50 -4.48
N GLU A 282 12.57 0.21 -4.26
CA GLU A 282 11.28 -0.37 -3.93
C GLU A 282 10.27 -0.16 -5.06
N VAL A 283 9.34 -1.11 -5.21
CA VAL A 283 8.19 -0.94 -6.10
C VAL A 283 7.30 0.18 -5.55
N PHE A 284 6.83 1.06 -6.43
CA PHE A 284 5.96 2.14 -6.02
C PHE A 284 4.53 1.67 -5.76
N HIS A 285 4.05 1.97 -4.56
CA HIS A 285 2.69 1.64 -4.12
C HIS A 285 1.94 2.94 -3.83
N PRO A 286 1.04 3.39 -4.75
CA PRO A 286 0.30 4.65 -4.59
C PRO A 286 -0.55 4.70 -3.31
N ASP A 287 -1.21 3.58 -2.98
CA ASP A 287 -2.03 3.38 -1.78
C ASP A 287 -1.23 3.58 -0.48
N ARG A 288 -0.06 2.94 -0.40
CA ARG A 288 0.82 3.03 0.77
C ARG A 288 1.43 4.42 0.89
N THR A 289 1.79 5.03 -0.24
CA THR A 289 2.34 6.38 -0.29
C THR A 289 1.31 7.42 0.16
N ALA A 290 0.08 7.36 -0.35
CA ALA A 290 -1.00 8.24 0.09
C ALA A 290 -1.31 8.08 1.59
N SER A 291 -1.33 6.84 2.08
CA SER A 291 -1.55 6.55 3.51
C SER A 291 -0.45 7.12 4.40
N ARG A 292 0.81 7.05 3.95
CA ARG A 292 1.97 7.66 4.62
C ARG A 292 1.88 9.19 4.60
N ILE A 293 1.53 9.80 3.47
CA ILE A 293 1.34 11.25 3.33
C ILE A 293 0.32 11.78 4.35
N LEU A 294 -0.79 11.06 4.53
CA LEU A 294 -1.83 11.46 5.48
C LEU A 294 -1.47 11.19 6.95
N GLY A 295 -0.35 10.51 7.24
CA GLY A 295 0.02 10.14 8.61
C GLY A 295 -0.97 9.19 9.28
N MET A 296 -1.76 8.46 8.48
CA MET A 296 -3.04 7.88 8.90
C MET A 296 -3.19 6.40 8.53
N GLY A 297 -2.11 5.62 8.57
CA GLY A 297 -2.20 4.15 8.43
C GLY A 297 -3.27 3.53 9.35
N ASP A 298 -3.43 4.08 10.55
CA ASP A 298 -4.41 3.62 11.54
C ASP A 298 -5.85 4.09 11.25
N VAL A 299 -6.06 5.29 10.72
CA VAL A 299 -7.41 5.85 10.52
C VAL A 299 -8.09 5.24 9.30
N LEU A 300 -7.34 4.98 8.23
CA LEU A 300 -7.88 4.27 7.07
C LEU A 300 -8.25 2.84 7.43
N THR A 301 -7.39 2.14 8.18
CA THR A 301 -7.70 0.81 8.74
C THR A 301 -8.95 0.85 9.63
N LEU A 302 -9.14 1.91 10.43
CA LEU A 302 -10.35 2.10 11.25
C LEU A 302 -11.59 2.42 10.40
N ILE A 303 -11.45 3.16 9.31
CA ILE A 303 -12.52 3.46 8.35
C ILE A 303 -12.94 2.19 7.61
N GLU A 304 -11.98 1.42 7.10
CA GLU A 304 -12.21 0.12 6.47
C GLU A 304 -12.88 -0.86 7.44
N LYS A 305 -12.37 -0.97 8.67
CA LYS A 305 -13.00 -1.78 9.73
C LYS A 305 -14.39 -1.25 10.09
N ALA A 306 -14.61 0.07 10.13
CA ALA A 306 -15.95 0.64 10.37
C ALA A 306 -16.91 0.29 9.22
N GLU A 307 -16.43 0.20 7.98
CA GLU A 307 -17.22 -0.26 6.83
C GLU A 307 -17.50 -1.76 6.89
N GLU A 308 -16.53 -2.59 7.30
CA GLU A 308 -16.67 -4.04 7.50
C GLU A 308 -17.60 -4.39 8.66
N VAL A 309 -17.50 -3.70 9.79
CA VAL A 309 -18.39 -3.86 10.96
C VAL A 309 -19.84 -3.49 10.61
N VAL A 310 -20.04 -2.74 9.52
CA VAL A 310 -21.35 -2.37 8.97
C VAL A 310 -21.82 -3.33 7.86
N ASP A 311 -21.24 -4.53 7.76
CA ASP A 311 -21.93 -5.73 7.24
C ASP A 311 -23.02 -6.16 8.26
N LYS A 312 -23.90 -5.20 8.61
CA LYS A 312 -25.01 -5.27 9.58
C LYS A 312 -25.92 -6.45 9.30
N LYS A 313 -26.02 -6.91 8.05
CA LYS A 313 -26.83 -8.08 7.70
C LYS A 313 -26.30 -9.36 8.35
N LYS A 314 -24.97 -9.54 8.48
CA LYS A 314 -24.39 -10.69 9.18
C LYS A 314 -24.43 -10.50 10.70
N ALA A 315 -24.08 -9.32 11.19
CA ALA A 315 -24.12 -9.01 12.63
C ALA A 315 -25.55 -9.07 13.20
N ASP A 316 -26.57 -8.56 12.50
CA ASP A 316 -27.97 -8.64 12.89
C ASP A 316 -28.53 -10.06 12.78
N LYS A 317 -28.07 -10.87 11.82
CA LYS A 317 -28.46 -12.29 11.70
C LYS A 317 -27.90 -13.09 12.87
N ILE A 318 -26.64 -12.84 13.26
CA ILE A 318 -26.01 -13.42 14.44
C ILE A 318 -26.72 -12.93 15.71
N ALA A 319 -26.99 -11.62 15.85
CA ALA A 319 -27.71 -11.05 16.99
C ALA A 319 -29.16 -11.58 17.11
N LYS A 320 -29.86 -11.79 15.99
CA LYS A 320 -31.20 -12.42 15.96
C LYS A 320 -31.15 -13.90 16.37
N LYS A 321 -30.18 -14.67 15.87
CA LYS A 321 -29.96 -16.07 16.27
C LYS A 321 -29.58 -16.19 17.75
N LEU A 322 -28.72 -15.29 18.24
CA LEU A 322 -28.34 -15.17 19.65
C LEU A 322 -29.54 -14.81 20.54
N LYS A 323 -30.43 -13.91 20.08
CA LYS A 323 -31.68 -13.59 20.79
C LYS A 323 -32.63 -14.80 20.85
N ARG A 324 -32.62 -15.68 19.84
CA ARG A 324 -33.50 -16.85 19.73
C ARG A 324 -32.95 -18.15 20.34
N ASN A 325 -31.78 -18.15 21.00
CA ASN A 325 -31.10 -19.36 21.49
C ASN A 325 -30.73 -20.38 20.39
N GLU A 326 -30.54 -19.93 19.16
CA GLU A 326 -30.23 -20.78 18.00
C GLU A 326 -28.74 -20.75 17.65
N PHE A 327 -27.86 -20.45 18.61
CA PHE A 327 -26.42 -20.48 18.36
C PHE A 327 -25.96 -21.94 18.34
N THR A 328 -25.45 -22.41 17.20
CA THR A 328 -25.03 -23.79 16.95
C THR A 328 -23.51 -23.92 16.83
N LEU A 329 -22.98 -25.14 16.82
CA LEU A 329 -21.54 -25.36 16.54
C LEU A 329 -21.18 -24.99 15.09
N GLU A 330 -22.14 -24.95 14.18
CA GLU A 330 -21.93 -24.43 12.82
C GLU A 330 -21.66 -22.92 12.87
N ASP A 331 -22.46 -22.16 13.63
CA ASP A 331 -22.22 -20.73 13.82
C ASP A 331 -20.89 -20.49 14.54
N PHE A 332 -20.49 -21.39 15.45
CA PHE A 332 -19.18 -21.32 16.12
C PHE A 332 -18.01 -21.55 15.16
N LEU A 333 -18.15 -22.49 14.22
CA LEU A 333 -17.16 -22.75 13.17
C LEU A 333 -16.97 -21.53 12.26
N ASP A 334 -18.07 -20.91 11.83
CA ASP A 334 -18.05 -19.70 11.00
C ASP A 334 -17.27 -18.58 11.70
N GLN A 335 -17.45 -18.41 13.02
CA GLN A 335 -16.71 -17.41 13.80
C GLN A 335 -15.21 -17.70 13.88
N ILE A 336 -14.82 -18.96 14.08
CA ILE A 336 -13.39 -19.35 14.09
C ILE A 336 -12.74 -19.07 12.73
N GLN A 337 -13.45 -19.35 11.63
CA GLN A 337 -12.95 -19.09 10.28
C GLN A 337 -12.85 -17.60 9.95
N GLN A 338 -13.75 -16.77 10.49
CA GLN A 338 -13.64 -15.32 10.37
C GLN A 338 -12.39 -14.79 11.09
N ILE A 339 -12.13 -15.27 12.31
CA ILE A 339 -10.93 -14.88 13.07
C ILE A 339 -9.66 -15.30 12.31
N LYS A 340 -9.63 -16.51 11.74
CA LYS A 340 -8.51 -17.00 10.93
C LYS A 340 -8.27 -16.18 9.65
N LYS A 341 -9.33 -15.63 9.04
CA LYS A 341 -9.24 -14.73 7.87
C LYS A 341 -8.68 -13.36 8.21
N MET A 342 -8.81 -12.91 9.46
CA MET A 342 -8.33 -11.60 9.91
C MET A 342 -6.83 -11.59 10.27
N GLY A 343 -6.12 -12.71 10.13
CA GLY A 343 -4.69 -12.83 10.44
C GLY A 343 -4.41 -13.14 11.91
N SER A 344 -3.13 -13.21 12.28
CA SER A 344 -2.72 -13.56 13.65
C SER A 344 -3.17 -12.49 14.64
N LEU A 345 -3.74 -12.90 15.78
CA LEU A 345 -4.07 -12.00 16.89
C LEU A 345 -2.86 -11.18 17.37
N GLU A 346 -1.65 -11.65 17.08
CA GLU A 346 -0.37 -10.96 17.27
C GLU A 346 -0.29 -9.63 16.51
N GLN A 347 -0.70 -9.59 15.24
CA GLN A 347 -0.74 -8.35 14.48
C GLN A 347 -1.82 -7.41 15.02
N ILE A 348 -2.97 -7.94 15.45
CA ILE A 348 -4.06 -7.13 16.02
C ILE A 348 -3.67 -6.54 17.39
N MET A 349 -3.01 -7.30 18.27
CA MET A 349 -2.55 -6.80 19.57
C MET A 349 -1.33 -5.88 19.46
N GLY A 350 -0.45 -6.11 18.48
CA GLY A 350 0.68 -5.23 18.15
C GLY A 350 0.26 -3.89 17.53
N MET A 351 -0.96 -3.81 16.99
CA MET A 351 -1.50 -2.64 16.28
C MET A 351 -2.50 -1.80 17.11
N VAL A 352 -2.67 -2.04 18.43
CA VAL A 352 -3.55 -1.23 19.30
C VAL A 352 -2.71 -0.36 20.25
N PRO A 353 -2.61 0.97 20.00
CA PRO A 353 -1.97 1.89 20.92
C PRO A 353 -2.77 1.97 22.23
N GLY A 354 -2.10 1.71 23.37
CA GLY A 354 -2.68 1.85 24.72
C GLY A 354 -2.84 0.54 25.49
N ILE A 355 -2.81 -0.63 24.85
CA ILE A 355 -2.81 -1.93 25.55
C ILE A 355 -1.48 -2.21 26.26
N ASN A 356 -0.38 -1.61 25.79
CA ASN A 356 0.91 -1.66 26.50
C ASN A 356 0.86 -1.06 27.92
N LYS A 357 -0.18 -0.27 28.26
CA LYS A 357 -0.41 0.26 29.62
C LYS A 357 -1.24 -0.68 30.51
N LEU A 358 -1.90 -1.69 29.95
CA LEU A 358 -2.61 -2.74 30.69
C LEU A 358 -1.70 -3.96 30.89
N LYS A 359 -0.75 -3.86 31.83
CA LYS A 359 0.14 -4.97 32.22
C LYS A 359 -0.61 -6.26 32.61
N GLN A 360 -1.89 -6.18 32.97
CA GLN A 360 -2.71 -7.33 33.41
C GLN A 360 -3.26 -8.19 32.27
N LEU A 361 -3.10 -7.81 31.00
CA LEU A 361 -3.55 -8.61 29.84
C LEU A 361 -2.41 -9.34 29.13
N LYS A 362 -1.14 -9.08 29.49
CA LYS A 362 0.02 -9.81 28.93
C LYS A 362 0.05 -11.29 29.34
N ASP A 363 -0.57 -11.63 30.47
CA ASP A 363 -0.62 -13.00 31.01
C ASP A 363 -1.90 -13.76 30.62
N ALA A 364 -2.76 -13.19 29.77
CA ALA A 364 -3.89 -13.92 29.22
C ALA A 364 -3.38 -14.92 28.17
N PRO A 365 -3.68 -16.23 28.29
CA PRO A 365 -3.21 -17.23 27.35
C PRO A 365 -3.67 -16.87 25.94
N GLN A 366 -2.70 -16.61 25.05
CA GLN A 366 -2.97 -16.26 23.67
C GLN A 366 -3.64 -17.44 22.94
N PRO A 367 -4.57 -17.17 22.01
CA PRO A 367 -5.12 -18.24 21.17
C PRO A 367 -4.03 -18.72 20.20
N ASP A 368 -3.47 -19.91 20.46
CA ASP A 368 -2.53 -20.57 19.55
C ASP A 368 -3.25 -20.89 18.22
N GLU A 369 -2.67 -20.45 17.10
CA GLU A 369 -3.19 -20.67 15.75
C GLU A 369 -3.34 -22.18 15.45
N LYS A 370 -2.47 -23.01 16.02
CA LYS A 370 -2.57 -24.47 15.95
C LYS A 370 -3.79 -24.99 16.68
N GLU A 371 -4.15 -24.41 17.82
CA GLU A 371 -5.34 -24.79 18.59
C GLU A 371 -6.64 -24.37 17.89
N LEU A 372 -6.64 -23.24 17.17
CA LEU A 372 -7.76 -22.84 16.32
C LEU A 372 -7.95 -23.79 15.14
N ALA A 373 -6.85 -24.19 14.48
CA ALA A 373 -6.89 -25.17 13.40
C ALA A 373 -7.39 -26.55 13.88
N LYS A 374 -6.94 -27.01 15.05
CA LYS A 374 -7.45 -28.25 15.68
C LYS A 374 -8.94 -28.16 16.01
N THR A 375 -9.39 -27.03 16.56
CA THR A 375 -10.81 -26.81 16.86
C THR A 375 -11.66 -26.84 15.60
N GLU A 376 -11.17 -26.24 14.51
CA GLU A 376 -11.81 -26.31 13.19
C GLU A 376 -11.93 -27.76 12.69
N ALA A 377 -10.84 -28.53 12.75
CA ALA A 377 -10.83 -29.94 12.33
C ALA A 377 -11.82 -30.80 13.13
N ILE A 378 -11.91 -30.58 14.44
CA ILE A 378 -12.86 -31.27 15.34
C ILE A 378 -14.32 -30.97 14.94
N ILE A 379 -14.67 -29.70 14.71
CA ILE A 379 -16.05 -29.34 14.35
C ILE A 379 -16.39 -29.85 12.94
N ARG A 380 -15.43 -29.79 12.00
CA ARG A 380 -15.60 -30.32 10.64
C ARG A 380 -15.87 -31.83 10.62
N SER A 381 -15.34 -32.57 11.59
CA SER A 381 -15.55 -34.02 11.75
C SER A 381 -16.91 -34.41 12.37
N MET A 382 -17.72 -33.42 12.73
CA MET A 382 -19.11 -33.61 13.16
C MET A 382 -20.07 -33.60 11.95
N THR A 383 -21.15 -34.36 12.07
CA THR A 383 -22.28 -34.30 11.12
C THR A 383 -23.09 -33.02 11.32
N LEU A 384 -23.84 -32.60 10.29
CA LEU A 384 -24.75 -31.44 10.39
C LEU A 384 -25.75 -31.54 11.55
N LYS A 385 -26.23 -32.76 11.85
CA LYS A 385 -27.14 -33.00 12.98
C LYS A 385 -26.47 -32.72 14.33
N GLU A 386 -25.22 -33.14 14.49
CA GLU A 386 -24.44 -32.92 15.72
C GLU A 386 -24.01 -31.46 15.87
N ARG A 387 -23.70 -30.77 14.77
CA ARG A 387 -23.35 -29.35 14.82
C ARG A 387 -24.54 -28.47 15.21
N ARG A 388 -25.73 -28.78 14.68
CA ARG A 388 -26.97 -28.09 15.06
C ARG A 388 -27.42 -28.40 16.47
N ASN A 389 -27.11 -29.60 16.98
CA ASN A 389 -27.46 -30.00 18.35
C ASN A 389 -26.29 -30.70 19.04
N HIS A 390 -25.48 -29.95 19.76
CA HIS A 390 -24.32 -30.51 20.47
C HIS A 390 -24.68 -31.52 21.57
N ARG A 391 -25.94 -31.60 22.01
CA ARG A 391 -26.38 -32.47 23.12
C ARG A 391 -26.47 -33.94 22.73
N ILE A 392 -26.57 -34.25 21.45
CA ILE A 392 -26.60 -35.64 20.97
C ILE A 392 -25.19 -36.27 20.90
N ILE A 393 -24.13 -35.52 21.22
CA ILE A 393 -22.75 -35.99 21.16
C ILE A 393 -22.40 -36.83 22.40
N ASP A 394 -22.73 -38.11 22.31
CA ASP A 394 -22.39 -39.18 23.25
C ASP A 394 -20.92 -39.64 23.13
N ALA A 395 -20.52 -40.61 23.96
CA ALA A 395 -19.15 -41.12 24.01
C ALA A 395 -18.69 -41.76 22.68
N SER A 396 -19.57 -42.52 22.01
CA SER A 396 -19.26 -43.17 20.72
C SER A 396 -19.03 -42.12 19.63
N ARG A 397 -19.86 -41.08 19.58
CA ARG A 397 -19.68 -39.96 18.64
C ARG A 397 -18.39 -39.19 18.89
N ARG A 398 -17.99 -38.99 20.15
CA ARG A 398 -16.71 -38.32 20.47
C ARG A 398 -15.51 -39.12 19.98
N GLN A 399 -15.55 -40.46 20.10
CA GLN A 399 -14.50 -41.33 19.54
C GLN A 399 -14.42 -41.21 18.01
N ARG A 400 -15.57 -41.22 17.33
CA ARG A 400 -15.63 -41.03 15.87
C ARG A 400 -15.11 -39.66 15.43
N ILE A 401 -15.52 -38.58 16.12
CA ILE A 401 -15.06 -37.22 15.84
C ILE A 401 -13.55 -37.12 16.03
N ALA A 402 -13.03 -37.62 17.15
CA ALA A 402 -11.61 -37.62 17.48
C ALA A 402 -10.78 -38.33 16.39
N ALA A 403 -11.21 -39.53 15.97
CA ALA A 403 -10.57 -40.26 14.88
C ALA A 403 -10.62 -39.49 13.55
N GLY A 404 -11.76 -38.87 13.22
CA GLY A 404 -11.94 -38.10 11.98
C GLY A 404 -11.14 -36.80 11.93
N SER A 405 -10.88 -36.17 13.07
CA SER A 405 -10.08 -34.93 13.17
C SER A 405 -8.60 -35.17 13.44
N GLY A 406 -8.16 -36.42 13.64
CA GLY A 406 -6.78 -36.73 14.04
C GLY A 406 -6.43 -36.21 15.44
N THR A 407 -7.42 -36.09 16.33
CA THR A 407 -7.27 -35.55 17.70
C THR A 407 -7.68 -36.59 18.75
N SER A 408 -7.49 -36.27 20.02
CA SER A 408 -7.93 -37.09 21.15
C SER A 408 -9.38 -36.79 21.57
N VAL A 409 -10.02 -37.75 22.24
CA VAL A 409 -11.35 -37.55 22.86
C VAL A 409 -11.31 -36.43 23.92
N ALA A 410 -10.17 -36.24 24.58
CA ALA A 410 -9.96 -35.16 25.55
C ALA A 410 -10.04 -33.78 24.88
N GLU A 411 -9.46 -33.62 23.69
CA GLU A 411 -9.53 -32.38 22.92
C GLU A 411 -10.96 -32.10 22.43
N VAL A 412 -11.68 -33.14 21.96
CA VAL A 412 -13.11 -33.01 21.60
C VAL A 412 -13.94 -32.53 22.80
N ASN A 413 -13.69 -33.08 23.99
CA ASN A 413 -14.34 -32.64 25.23
C ASN A 413 -14.00 -31.18 25.57
N ARG A 414 -12.74 -30.76 25.35
CA ARG A 414 -12.31 -29.38 25.58
C ARG A 414 -13.06 -28.41 24.68
N VAL A 415 -13.20 -28.73 23.39
CA VAL A 415 -13.97 -27.90 22.43
C VAL A 415 -15.45 -27.79 22.85
N LEU A 416 -16.10 -28.90 23.18
CA LEU A 416 -17.49 -28.89 23.64
C LEU A 416 -17.69 -28.12 24.95
N LYS A 417 -16.70 -28.17 25.86
CA LYS A 417 -16.70 -27.40 27.11
C LYS A 417 -16.53 -25.91 26.83
N SER A 418 -15.61 -25.51 25.95
CA SER A 418 -15.41 -24.12 25.53
C SER A 418 -16.67 -23.55 24.87
N TYR A 419 -17.29 -24.31 23.98
CA TYR A 419 -18.57 -23.97 23.36
C TYR A 419 -19.69 -23.80 24.40
N SER A 420 -19.80 -24.72 25.36
CA SER A 420 -20.79 -24.64 26.44
C SER A 420 -20.54 -23.45 27.39
N ALA A 421 -19.28 -23.11 27.65
CA ALA A 421 -18.90 -21.95 28.46
C ALA A 421 -19.30 -20.64 27.77
N MET A 422 -19.06 -20.55 26.45
CA MET A 422 -19.51 -19.42 25.64
C MET A 422 -21.04 -19.29 25.62
N LEU A 423 -21.78 -20.39 25.45
CA LEU A 423 -23.25 -20.37 25.55
C LEU A 423 -23.72 -19.85 26.92
N LYS A 424 -23.06 -20.25 28.02
CA LYS A 424 -23.35 -19.74 29.37
C LYS A 424 -23.05 -18.24 29.50
N MET A 425 -21.95 -17.75 28.93
CA MET A 425 -21.58 -16.34 28.92
C MET A 425 -22.59 -15.49 28.14
N LEU A 426 -22.97 -15.95 26.93
CA LEU A 426 -23.98 -15.30 26.10
C LEU A 426 -25.35 -15.24 26.80
N LYS A 427 -25.72 -16.31 27.50
CA LYS A 427 -26.94 -16.34 28.33
C LYS A 427 -26.88 -15.33 29.49
N LYS A 428 -25.71 -15.10 30.09
CA LYS A 428 -25.48 -14.09 31.15
C LYS A 428 -25.53 -12.65 30.62
N MET A 429 -24.99 -12.39 29.42
CA MET A 429 -25.11 -11.07 28.78
C MET A 429 -26.55 -10.69 28.45
N ARG A 430 -27.43 -11.68 28.23
CA ARG A 430 -28.87 -11.50 28.04
C ARG A 430 -29.60 -10.94 29.27
N GLY A 431 -29.00 -11.06 30.47
CA GLY A 431 -29.64 -10.74 31.76
C GLY A 431 -29.49 -9.30 32.26
N LYS A 432 -28.74 -8.42 31.58
CA LYS A 432 -28.62 -7.00 31.95
C LYS A 432 -28.71 -6.07 30.74
N PRO A 433 -29.92 -5.72 30.27
CA PRO A 433 -30.12 -4.51 29.50
C PRO A 433 -30.05 -3.32 30.46
N GLY A 434 -28.97 -2.52 30.43
CA GLY A 434 -29.05 -1.13 30.91
C GLY A 434 -27.95 -0.55 31.80
N ALA A 435 -26.89 -1.28 32.18
CA ALA A 435 -25.89 -0.75 33.13
C ALA A 435 -24.70 0.01 32.51
N MET A 436 -24.75 0.36 31.23
CA MET A 436 -23.73 1.18 30.53
C MET A 436 -24.36 2.33 29.73
N ALA A 437 -25.42 2.93 30.26
CA ALA A 437 -25.88 4.25 29.85
C ALA A 437 -25.71 5.19 31.05
N GLY A 438 -24.54 5.83 31.13
CA GLY A 438 -24.26 6.86 32.11
C GLY A 438 -25.17 8.07 31.93
N LYS A 439 -26.30 8.09 32.64
CA LYS A 439 -26.97 9.33 33.07
C LYS A 439 -27.59 9.07 34.45
N LYS A 440 -26.86 9.44 35.51
CA LYS A 440 -27.48 9.72 36.81
C LYS A 440 -28.51 10.84 36.59
N ARG A 441 -29.79 10.48 36.54
CA ARG A 441 -30.89 11.46 36.61
C ARG A 441 -30.80 12.16 37.97
N ARG A 442 -30.27 13.39 37.98
CA ARG A 442 -30.44 14.33 39.10
C ARG A 442 -31.95 14.57 39.26
N LYS A 443 -32.50 14.20 40.42
CA LYS A 443 -33.86 14.58 40.81
C LYS A 443 -33.92 16.10 40.93
N VAL A 444 -34.83 16.74 40.21
CA VAL A 444 -35.17 18.16 40.42
C VAL A 444 -35.94 18.27 41.74
N PRO A 445 -35.61 19.21 42.65
CA PRO A 445 -36.38 19.41 43.88
C PRO A 445 -37.83 19.79 43.59
N LYS A 446 -38.76 19.24 44.36
CA LYS A 446 -40.18 19.65 44.33
C LYS A 446 -40.28 21.13 44.74
N GLY A 447 -40.61 22.00 43.80
CA GLY A 447 -40.79 23.44 44.06
C GLY A 447 -40.69 24.35 42.83
N MET A 448 -40.11 23.88 41.71
CA MET A 448 -40.03 24.65 40.46
C MET A 448 -40.88 24.02 39.36
N ARG A 449 -42.18 24.28 39.44
CA ARG A 449 -43.07 24.39 38.27
C ARG A 449 -43.90 25.65 38.50
N ARG A 450 -43.62 26.70 37.72
CA ARG A 450 -44.61 27.75 37.44
C ARG A 450 -45.38 27.33 36.22
#